data_AF-A0A819B3K1-F1
#
_entry.id   AF-A0A819B3K1-F1
#
_cell.length_a   1.000
_cell.length_b   1.000
_cell.length_c   1.000
_cell.angle_alpha   90.00
_cell.angle_beta   90.00
_cell.angle_gamma   90.00
#
_symmetry.space_group_name_H-M   'P 1'
#
loop_
_entity.id
_entity.type
_entity.pdbx_description
1 polymer ?
#
loop_
_entity_poly.entity_id
_entity_poly.type
_entity_poly.pdbx_seq_one_letter_code
_entity_poly.pdbx_strand_id
1 'polypeptide(L)'
;WIISGFICGSIGLALSKGGQSDSWIPINKNLWSLSFVLILAGLAFIILTILYLLVDVWNWFTGEPFLWLGMNSIVIYVGHEVCSNMFPVQFKVEETRHWQLMTMHLYGVMFWTIVAGLLYRKKTFIAI
;
A
#
# COMPACT_ATOMS: atom_id res chain seq x y z
N TRP A 1 8.94 4.02 -17.04
CA TRP A 1 8.17 4.38 -15.83
C TRP A 1 8.60 5.70 -15.22
N ILE A 2 9.90 5.96 -15.03
CA ILE A 2 10.41 7.23 -14.46
C ILE A 2 9.81 8.48 -15.13
N ILE A 3 9.90 8.57 -16.47
CA ILE A 3 9.40 9.73 -17.22
C ILE A 3 7.90 9.94 -16.98
N SER A 4 7.09 8.88 -17.11
CA SER A 4 5.65 8.92 -16.84
C SER A 4 5.35 9.29 -15.38
N GLY A 5 6.15 8.79 -14.44
CA GLY A 5 6.05 9.11 -13.02
C GLY A 5 6.24 10.59 -12.74
N PHE A 6 7.31 11.17 -13.29
CA PHE A 6 7.57 12.61 -13.17
C PHE A 6 6.51 13.46 -13.87
N ILE A 7 6.03 13.06 -15.05
CA ILE A 7 4.98 13.78 -15.78
C ILE A 7 3.68 13.79 -14.95
N CYS A 8 3.18 12.62 -14.55
CA CYS A 8 1.95 12.51 -13.76
C CYS A 8 2.06 13.23 -12.41
N GLY A 9 3.17 13.05 -11.71
CA GLY A 9 3.43 13.72 -10.42
C GLY A 9 3.48 15.24 -10.55
N SER A 10 4.18 15.76 -11.56
CA SER A 10 4.31 17.22 -11.78
C SER A 10 2.97 17.85 -12.16
N ILE A 11 2.19 17.21 -13.03
CA ILE A 11 0.85 17.71 -13.41
C ILE A 11 -0.08 17.70 -12.20
N GLY A 12 -0.08 16.63 -11.40
CA GLY A 12 -0.92 16.54 -10.20
C GLY A 12 -0.52 17.58 -9.13
N LEU A 13 0.78 17.85 -8.96
CA LEU A 13 1.28 18.90 -8.06
C LEU A 13 0.95 20.31 -8.58
N ALA A 14 1.02 20.55 -9.89
CA ALA A 14 0.67 21.83 -10.49
C ALA A 14 -0.83 22.14 -10.31
N LEU A 15 -1.70 21.17 -10.57
CA LEU A 15 -3.16 21.31 -10.39
C LEU A 15 -3.56 21.57 -8.93
N SER A 16 -2.79 21.00 -8.00
CA SER A 16 -3.01 21.15 -6.56
C SER A 16 -2.17 22.26 -5.93
N LYS A 17 -1.42 23.07 -6.71
CA LYS A 17 -0.47 24.07 -6.21
C LYS A 17 0.36 23.59 -4.99
N GLY A 18 0.75 22.31 -4.97
CA GLY A 18 1.46 21.70 -3.85
C GLY A 18 0.64 21.40 -2.58
N GLY A 19 -0.68 21.27 -2.67
CA GLY A 19 -1.57 20.85 -1.58
C GLY A 19 -2.23 21.98 -0.80
N GLN A 20 -2.21 23.21 -1.31
CA GLN A 20 -2.81 24.37 -0.63
C GLN A 20 -4.33 24.45 -0.85
N SER A 21 -5.04 25.08 0.08
CA SER A 21 -6.51 25.24 0.01
C SER A 21 -6.96 26.10 -1.19
N ASP A 22 -6.10 26.99 -1.70
CA ASP A 22 -6.37 27.88 -2.83
C ASP A 22 -5.96 27.28 -4.20
N SER A 23 -6.22 26.00 -4.40
CA SER A 23 -5.82 25.26 -5.60
C SER A 23 -6.94 25.15 -6.62
N TRP A 24 -6.59 25.01 -7.91
CA TRP A 24 -7.59 24.78 -8.96
C TRP A 24 -8.34 23.48 -8.74
N ILE A 25 -7.61 22.40 -8.44
CA ILE A 25 -8.18 21.11 -8.07
C ILE A 25 -7.46 20.63 -6.80
N PRO A 26 -8.06 20.79 -5.61
CA PRO A 26 -7.45 20.33 -4.37
C PRO A 26 -7.34 18.80 -4.35
N ILE A 27 -6.36 18.31 -3.59
CA ILE A 27 -6.18 16.87 -3.36
C ILE A 27 -7.31 16.38 -2.46
N ASN A 28 -8.23 15.59 -3.02
CA ASN A 28 -9.36 15.06 -2.28
C ASN A 28 -9.44 13.54 -2.48
N LYS A 29 -9.21 12.82 -1.38
CA LYS A 29 -9.23 11.35 -1.36
C LYS A 29 -10.65 10.79 -1.52
N ASN A 30 -11.67 11.45 -0.96
CA ASN A 30 -13.05 10.94 -0.98
C ASN A 30 -13.67 11.07 -2.36
N LEU A 31 -13.34 12.14 -3.08
CA LEU A 31 -13.84 12.40 -4.44
C LEU A 31 -12.95 11.79 -5.54
N TRP A 32 -11.84 11.16 -5.18
CA TRP A 32 -10.82 10.71 -6.14
C TRP A 32 -10.46 11.82 -7.14
N SER A 33 -10.14 13.01 -6.63
CA SER A 33 -9.89 14.17 -7.50
C SER A 33 -8.76 13.90 -8.50
N LEU A 34 -8.81 14.55 -9.67
CA LEU A 34 -7.81 14.33 -10.72
C LEU A 34 -6.38 14.56 -10.22
N SER A 35 -6.17 15.60 -9.42
CA SER A 35 -4.87 15.88 -8.77
C SER A 35 -4.42 14.72 -7.88
N PHE A 36 -5.34 14.13 -7.10
CA PHE A 36 -5.05 12.99 -6.24
C PHE A 36 -4.64 11.76 -7.06
N VAL A 37 -5.41 11.44 -8.11
CA VAL A 37 -5.14 10.29 -8.99
C VAL A 37 -3.79 10.44 -9.71
N LEU A 38 -3.48 11.63 -10.21
CA LEU A 38 -2.22 11.88 -10.94
C LEU A 38 -0.99 11.81 -10.03
N ILE A 39 -1.08 12.33 -8.80
CA ILE A 39 -0.01 12.19 -7.81
C ILE A 39 0.19 10.72 -7.43
N LEU A 40 -0.90 9.98 -7.19
CA LEU A 40 -0.84 8.56 -6.85
C LEU A 40 -0.24 7.73 -7.99
N ALA A 41 -0.65 7.99 -9.24
CA ALA A 41 -0.09 7.34 -10.42
C ALA A 41 1.40 7.67 -10.60
N GLY A 42 1.79 8.93 -10.36
CA GLY A 42 3.18 9.36 -10.38
C GLY A 42 4.04 8.57 -9.38
N LEU A 43 3.57 8.47 -8.14
CA LEU A 43 4.22 7.69 -7.09
C LEU A 43 4.28 6.20 -7.43
N ALA A 44 3.21 5.62 -7.97
CA ALA A 44 3.18 4.22 -8.38
C ALA A 44 4.25 3.89 -9.43
N PHE A 45 4.46 4.76 -10.42
CA PHE A 45 5.54 4.58 -11.42
C PHE A 45 6.94 4.68 -10.82
N ILE A 46 7.14 5.55 -9.83
CA ILE A 46 8.43 5.67 -9.12
C ILE A 46 8.68 4.42 -8.30
N ILE A 47 7.70 3.96 -7.51
CA ILE A 47 7.79 2.73 -6.71
C ILE A 47 8.06 1.53 -7.62
N LEU A 48 7.36 1.43 -8.76
CA LEU A 48 7.59 0.37 -9.73
C LEU A 48 9.02 0.39 -10.29
N THR A 49 9.57 1.58 -10.55
CA THR A 49 10.98 1.71 -10.98
C THR A 49 11.93 1.22 -9.90
N ILE A 50 11.71 1.60 -8.63
CA ILE A 50 12.54 1.18 -7.50
C ILE A 50 12.49 -0.34 -7.36
N LEU A 51 11.30 -0.95 -7.40
CA LEU A 51 11.13 -2.39 -7.30
C LEU A 51 11.80 -3.12 -8.48
N TYR A 52 11.67 -2.60 -9.70
CA TYR A 52 12.34 -3.15 -10.88
C TYR A 52 13.87 -3.15 -10.71
N LEU A 53 14.46 -2.04 -10.26
CA LEU A 53 15.90 -1.97 -10.04
C LEU A 53 16.36 -2.93 -8.93
N LEU A 54 15.61 -3.02 -7.85
CA LEU A 54 15.98 -3.79 -6.67
C LEU A 54 15.79 -5.30 -6.87
N VAL A 55 14.77 -5.71 -7.64
CA VAL A 55 14.48 -7.13 -7.96
C VAL A 55 15.25 -7.58 -9.19
N ASP A 56 15.07 -6.92 -10.34
CA ASP A 56 15.56 -7.45 -11.63
C ASP A 56 17.01 -7.07 -11.93
N VAL A 57 17.46 -5.88 -11.49
CA VAL A 57 18.81 -5.38 -11.81
C VAL A 57 19.81 -5.74 -10.71
N TRP A 58 19.54 -5.38 -9.46
CA TRP A 58 20.44 -5.61 -8.33
C TRP A 58 20.27 -6.97 -7.67
N ASN A 59 19.15 -7.66 -7.90
CA ASN A 59 18.85 -8.96 -7.29
C ASN A 59 19.04 -8.97 -5.75
N TRP A 60 18.80 -7.83 -5.09
CA TRP A 60 18.98 -7.69 -3.63
C TRP A 60 17.78 -8.21 -2.84
N PHE A 61 16.64 -8.38 -3.50
CA PHE A 61 15.41 -8.83 -2.87
C PHE A 61 14.53 -9.51 -3.91
N THR A 62 13.86 -10.59 -3.49
CA THR A 62 13.12 -11.49 -4.38
C THR A 62 11.71 -11.03 -4.69
N GLY A 63 11.17 -10.03 -3.99
CA GLY A 63 9.78 -9.59 -4.19
C GLY A 63 8.73 -10.53 -3.61
N GLU A 64 9.13 -11.65 -3.00
CA GLU A 64 8.24 -12.73 -2.58
C GLU A 64 7.13 -12.30 -1.61
N PRO A 65 7.37 -11.46 -0.58
CA PRO A 65 6.30 -11.01 0.30
C PRO A 65 5.15 -10.29 -0.43
N PHE A 66 5.48 -9.49 -1.44
CA PHE A 66 4.47 -8.80 -2.25
C PHE A 66 3.67 -9.78 -3.11
N LEU A 67 4.31 -10.83 -3.62
CA LEU A 67 3.64 -11.91 -4.36
C LEU A 67 2.71 -12.72 -3.45
N TRP A 68 3.16 -13.09 -2.25
CA TRP A 68 2.34 -13.86 -1.30
C TRP A 68 1.05 -13.12 -0.94
N LEU A 69 1.18 -11.82 -0.63
CA LEU A 69 0.07 -10.94 -0.31
C LEU A 69 -0.85 -10.72 -1.53
N GLY A 70 -0.28 -10.53 -2.72
CA GLY A 70 -1.04 -10.30 -3.95
C GLY A 70 -1.88 -11.50 -4.37
N MET A 71 -1.32 -12.71 -4.35
CA MET A 71 -2.00 -13.94 -4.76
C MET A 71 -3.14 -14.36 -3.83
N ASN A 72 -3.14 -13.89 -2.58
CA ASN A 72 -4.18 -14.17 -1.58
C ASN A 72 -4.86 -12.88 -1.09
N SER A 73 -4.89 -11.85 -1.93
CA SER A 73 -5.33 -10.50 -1.56
C SER A 73 -6.76 -10.46 -0.99
N ILE A 74 -7.70 -11.20 -1.58
CA ILE A 74 -9.08 -11.25 -1.09
C ILE A 74 -9.20 -11.96 0.26
N VAL A 75 -8.45 -13.04 0.48
CA VAL A 75 -8.45 -13.79 1.74
C VAL A 75 -7.91 -12.93 2.87
N ILE A 76 -6.82 -12.20 2.60
CA ILE A 76 -6.20 -11.31 3.56
C ILE A 76 -7.13 -10.14 3.87
N TYR A 77 -7.76 -9.55 2.85
CA TYR A 77 -8.72 -8.46 3.04
C TYR A 77 -9.91 -8.90 3.90
N VAL A 78 -10.62 -9.97 3.50
CA VAL A 78 -11.79 -10.48 4.23
C VAL A 78 -11.37 -10.96 5.62
N GLY A 79 -10.24 -11.66 5.73
CA GLY A 79 -9.72 -12.14 7.00
C GLY A 79 -9.38 -11.00 7.95
N HIS A 80 -8.78 -9.92 7.46
CA HIS A 80 -8.49 -8.73 8.27
C HIS A 80 -9.77 -8.04 8.73
N GLU A 81 -10.75 -7.89 7.84
CA GLU A 81 -12.04 -7.25 8.15
C GLU A 81 -12.84 -8.05 9.18
N VAL A 82 -12.96 -9.37 8.98
CA VAL A 82 -13.68 -10.28 9.89
C VAL A 82 -12.98 -10.39 11.24
N CYS A 83 -11.65 -10.41 11.25
CA CYS A 83 -10.84 -10.47 12.47
C CYS A 83 -10.48 -9.09 13.04
N SER A 84 -11.12 -8.02 12.56
CA SER A 84 -10.91 -6.69 13.09
C SER A 84 -11.28 -6.67 14.58
N ASN A 85 -10.40 -6.09 15.40
CA ASN A 85 -10.48 -6.09 16.88
C ASN A 85 -10.36 -7.45 17.61
N MET A 86 -9.99 -8.54 16.93
CA MET A 86 -9.74 -9.83 17.57
C MET A 86 -8.26 -10.16 17.66
N PHE A 87 -7.81 -10.59 18.85
CA PHE A 87 -6.49 -11.22 18.99
C PHE A 87 -6.47 -12.54 18.19
N PRO A 88 -5.42 -12.87 17.43
CA PRO A 88 -4.11 -12.22 17.34
C PRO A 88 -3.97 -11.19 16.21
N VAL A 89 -5.03 -10.86 15.45
CA VAL A 89 -4.92 -9.98 14.28
C VAL A 89 -4.83 -8.51 14.67
N GLN A 90 -5.65 -8.10 15.63
CA GLN A 90 -5.77 -6.73 16.08
C GLN A 90 -6.13 -6.71 17.56
N PHE A 91 -5.38 -5.96 18.37
CA PHE A 91 -5.63 -5.82 19.81
C PHE A 91 -5.98 -4.37 20.15
N LYS A 92 -6.84 -4.17 21.15
CA LYS A 92 -7.21 -2.82 21.58
C LYS A 92 -5.99 -2.12 22.17
N VAL A 93 -5.63 -1.01 21.56
CA VAL A 93 -4.62 -0.07 22.04
C VAL A 93 -5.35 1.23 22.37
N GLU A 94 -5.11 1.78 23.54
CA GLU A 94 -5.63 3.09 23.90
C GLU A 94 -5.03 4.15 22.97
N GLU A 95 -5.87 4.97 22.33
CA GLU A 95 -5.47 5.95 21.30
C GLU A 95 -4.63 7.13 21.83
N THR A 96 -4.06 7.01 23.04
CA THR A 96 -3.37 8.09 23.73
C THR A 96 -2.00 8.42 23.11
N ARG A 97 -1.34 7.46 22.44
CA ARG A 97 -0.05 7.68 21.79
C ARG A 97 0.00 7.11 20.38
N HIS A 98 0.26 7.98 19.40
CA HIS A 98 0.33 7.64 17.97
C HIS A 98 1.28 6.47 17.63
N TRP A 99 2.42 6.38 18.33
CA TRP A 99 3.37 5.28 18.09
C TRP A 99 2.80 3.91 18.42
N GLN A 100 1.93 3.80 19.44
CA GLN A 100 1.35 2.52 19.84
C GLN A 100 0.41 2.00 18.74
N LEU A 101 -0.37 2.90 18.14
CA LEU A 101 -1.20 2.60 16.98
C LEU A 101 -0.33 2.19 15.77
N MET A 102 0.77 2.91 15.51
CA MET A 102 1.68 2.57 14.43
C MET A 102 2.30 1.17 14.61
N THR A 103 2.75 0.84 15.82
CA THR A 103 3.31 -0.48 16.14
C THR A 103 2.28 -1.60 15.97
N MET A 104 1.03 -1.35 16.37
CA MET A 104 -0.07 -2.28 16.19
C MET A 104 -0.37 -2.54 14.70
N HIS A 105 -0.39 -1.50 13.86
CA HIS A 105 -0.57 -1.67 12.42
C HIS A 105 0.61 -2.40 11.77
N LEU A 106 1.85 -2.07 12.15
CA LEU A 106 3.04 -2.80 11.70
C LEU A 106 2.95 -4.29 12.06
N TYR A 107 2.54 -4.59 13.29
CA TYR A 107 2.31 -5.97 13.72
C TYR A 107 1.26 -6.68 12.89
N GLY A 108 0.12 -6.03 12.62
CA GLY A 108 -0.95 -6.59 11.78
C GLY A 108 -0.47 -6.91 10.35
N VAL A 109 0.32 -6.03 9.74
CA VAL A 109 0.92 -6.27 8.42
C VAL A 109 1.89 -7.46 8.46
N MET A 110 2.73 -7.55 9.49
CA MET A 110 3.66 -8.68 9.66
C MET A 110 2.91 -10.00 9.83
N PHE A 111 1.85 -10.01 10.66
CA PHE A 111 1.00 -11.18 10.85
C PHE A 111 0.39 -11.67 9.53
N TRP A 112 -0.25 -10.78 8.76
CA TRP A 112 -0.87 -11.16 7.49
C TRP A 112 0.14 -11.55 6.41
N THR A 113 1.35 -10.97 6.43
CA THR A 113 2.44 -11.39 5.53
C THR A 113 2.87 -12.84 5.83
N ILE A 114 2.95 -13.22 7.10
CA ILE A 114 3.25 -14.60 7.51
C ILE A 114 2.12 -15.54 7.08
N VAL A 115 0.86 -15.18 7.33
CA VAL A 115 -0.31 -15.98 6.92
C VAL A 115 -0.33 -16.17 5.39
N ALA A 116 -0.07 -15.11 4.64
CA ALA A 116 0.03 -15.16 3.18
C ALA A 116 1.18 -16.08 2.72
N GLY A 117 2.33 -16.02 3.37
CA GLY A 117 3.46 -16.92 3.12
C GLY A 117 3.13 -18.39 3.42
N LEU A 118 2.34 -18.67 4.47
CA LEU A 118 1.87 -20.02 4.77
C LEU A 118 0.88 -20.53 3.72
N LEU A 119 -0.06 -19.71 3.27
CA LEU A 119 -1.00 -20.04 2.18
C LEU A 119 -0.25 -20.31 0.87
N TYR A 120 0.72 -19.46 0.55
CA TYR A 120 1.59 -19.62 -0.62
C TYR A 120 2.36 -20.94 -0.57
N ARG A 121 2.98 -21.28 0.56
CA ARG A 121 3.67 -22.57 0.75
C ARG A 121 2.75 -23.78 0.62
N LYS A 122 1.49 -23.65 1.03
CA LYS A 122 0.45 -24.67 0.86
C LYS A 122 -0.19 -24.67 -0.53
N LYS A 123 0.26 -23.82 -1.46
CA LYS A 123 -0.29 -23.65 -2.81
C LYS A 123 -1.80 -23.45 -2.84
N THR A 124 -2.35 -22.86 -1.78
CA THR A 124 -3.78 -22.55 -1.69
C THR A 124 -3.94 -21.10 -2.12
N PHE A 125 -4.62 -20.89 -3.25
CA PHE A 125 -4.89 -19.57 -3.81
C PHE A 125 -6.39 -19.45 -4.03
N ILE A 126 -7.01 -18.52 -3.30
CA ILE A 126 -8.43 -18.26 -3.42
C ILE A 126 -8.56 -16.96 -4.21
N ALA A 127 -9.07 -17.10 -5.43
CA ALA A 127 -9.50 -16.00 -6.28
C ALA A 127 -11.02 -16.11 -6.42
N ILE A 128 -11.71 -14.97 -6.32
CA ILE A 128 -13.15 -14.83 -6.56
C ILE A 128 -13.32 -14.10 -7.89
#